data_AF-A0A024GR11-F1
#
_entry.id   AF-A0A024GR11-F1
#
_cell.length_a   1.000
_cell.length_b   1.000
_cell.length_c   1.000
_cell.angle_alpha   90.00
_cell.angle_beta   90.00
_cell.angle_gamma   90.00
#
_symmetry.space_group_name_H-M   'P 1'
#
loop_
_entity.id
_entity.type
_entity.pdbx_description
1 polymer ?
#
loop_
_entity_poly.entity_id
_entity_poly.type
_entity_poly.pdbx_seq_one_letter_code
_entity_poly.pdbx_strand_id
1 'polypeptide(L)'
;MARESVVNLLDFWTASGQLTYKYHVAYPSKTDPNFIRVTFSKPTEQKPSPDAVAHYTFVTKETSGRVEGFKVENDPHLFRLSEISFQEKMIDRTIKLKLNVRRFLEKMEPRLFTQL
;
A
#
# COMPACT_ATOMS: atom_id res chain seq x y z
N MET A 1 -17.70 -0.46 8.43
CA MET A 1 -17.08 -1.69 8.98
C MET A 1 -15.74 -2.03 8.33
N ALA A 2 -15.66 -2.64 7.13
CA ALA A 2 -14.37 -3.08 6.57
C ALA A 2 -13.28 -1.98 6.48
N ARG A 3 -13.64 -0.82 5.91
CA ARG A 3 -12.74 0.35 5.86
C ARG A 3 -12.29 0.81 7.25
N GLU A 4 -13.22 0.93 8.19
CA GLU A 4 -12.94 1.39 9.55
C GLU A 4 -11.98 0.44 10.27
N SER A 5 -12.16 -0.87 10.10
CA SER A 5 -11.23 -1.86 10.66
C SER A 5 -9.82 -1.72 10.10
N VAL A 6 -9.69 -1.42 8.81
CA VAL A 6 -8.38 -1.16 8.19
C VAL A 6 -7.79 0.15 8.72
N VAL A 7 -8.58 1.22 8.84
CA VAL A 7 -8.13 2.48 9.45
C VAL A 7 -7.65 2.24 10.88
N ASN A 8 -8.46 1.59 11.72
CA ASN A 8 -8.11 1.31 13.12
C ASN A 8 -6.82 0.48 13.25
N LEU A 9 -6.59 -0.48 12.35
CA LEU A 9 -5.35 -1.26 12.33
C LEU A 9 -4.14 -0.38 11.97
N LEU A 10 -4.25 0.47 10.96
CA LEU A 10 -3.17 1.36 10.53
C LEU A 10 -2.88 2.45 11.57
N ASP A 11 -3.92 2.98 12.21
CA ASP A 11 -3.80 3.92 13.32
C ASP A 11 -3.07 3.25 14.50
N PHE A 12 -3.40 2.00 14.82
CA PHE A 12 -2.69 1.22 15.85
C PHE A 12 -1.22 0.98 15.49
N TRP A 13 -0.90 0.62 14.24
CA TRP A 13 0.48 0.48 13.79
C TRP A 13 1.24 1.81 13.84
N THR A 14 0.57 2.92 13.55
CA THR A 14 1.17 4.26 13.64
C THR A 14 1.45 4.63 15.09
N ALA A 15 0.46 4.46 15.98
CA ALA A 15 0.59 4.76 17.40
C ALA A 15 1.65 3.90 18.11
N SER A 16 1.85 2.66 17.65
CA SER A 16 2.89 1.76 18.17
C SER A 16 4.27 1.95 17.52
N GLY A 17 4.41 2.87 16.55
CA GLY A 17 5.66 3.12 15.84
C GLY A 17 6.03 2.05 14.80
N GLN A 18 5.12 1.11 14.50
CA GLN A 18 5.31 0.09 13.45
C GLN A 18 5.12 0.66 12.03
N LEU A 19 4.44 1.79 11.90
CA LEU A 19 4.16 2.47 10.62
C LEU A 19 4.47 3.96 10.73
N THR A 20 5.39 4.43 9.89
CA THR A 20 5.80 5.82 9.71
C THR A 20 5.33 6.40 8.37
N TYR A 21 4.97 5.56 7.40
CA TYR A 21 4.38 6.01 6.13
C TYR A 21 3.02 6.68 6.36
N LYS A 22 2.76 7.78 5.64
CA LYS A 22 1.42 8.33 5.52
C LYS A 22 0.57 7.39 4.67
N TYR A 23 -0.72 7.29 4.99
CA TYR A 23 -1.64 6.43 4.26
C TYR A 23 -2.95 7.13 3.91
N HIS A 24 -3.55 6.67 2.81
CA HIS A 24 -4.91 6.99 2.42
C HIS A 24 -5.68 5.69 2.19
N VAL A 25 -6.81 5.52 2.89
CA VAL A 25 -7.67 4.34 2.79
C VAL A 25 -8.86 4.64 1.89
N ALA A 26 -8.90 3.98 0.74
CA ALA A 26 -10.00 4.13 -0.21
C ALA A 26 -11.31 3.57 0.35
N TYR A 27 -12.43 4.01 -0.22
CA TYR A 27 -13.71 3.38 0.05
C TYR A 27 -13.76 1.96 -0.56
N PRO A 28 -14.46 1.01 0.08
CA PRO A 28 -14.67 -0.31 -0.50
C PRO A 28 -15.35 -0.18 -1.86
N SER A 29 -14.99 -1.06 -2.80
CA SER A 29 -15.73 -1.13 -4.05
C SER A 29 -17.13 -1.73 -3.80
N LYS A 30 -18.07 -1.45 -4.69
CA LYS A 30 -19.42 -2.05 -4.62
C LYS A 30 -19.39 -3.56 -4.88
N THR A 31 -18.39 -4.05 -5.62
CA THR A 31 -18.28 -5.45 -6.03
C THR A 31 -17.57 -6.31 -4.99
N ASP A 32 -16.60 -5.75 -4.28
CA ASP A 32 -15.82 -6.44 -3.25
C ASP A 32 -15.66 -5.56 -2.01
N PRO A 33 -16.70 -5.49 -1.16
CA PRO A 33 -16.71 -4.60 0.02
C PRO A 33 -15.67 -4.99 1.09
N ASN A 34 -15.09 -6.18 0.99
CA ASN A 34 -14.07 -6.68 1.89
C ASN A 34 -12.64 -6.36 1.46
N PHE A 35 -12.45 -5.81 0.26
CA PHE A 35 -11.15 -5.48 -0.30
C PHE A 35 -10.94 -3.98 -0.23
N ILE A 36 -10.02 -3.57 0.63
CA ILE A 36 -9.76 -2.16 0.93
C ILE A 36 -8.40 -1.78 0.38
N ARG A 37 -8.38 -0.91 -0.63
CA ARG A 37 -7.13 -0.37 -1.17
C ARG A 37 -6.58 0.70 -0.23
N VAL A 38 -5.31 0.57 0.10
CA VAL A 38 -4.54 1.54 0.89
C VAL A 38 -3.37 2.04 0.07
N THR A 39 -3.22 3.34 -0.01
CA THR A 39 -2.09 4.00 -0.66
C THR A 39 -1.12 4.49 0.41
N PHE A 40 0.12 4.00 0.39
CA PHE A 40 1.20 4.44 1.27
C PHE A 40 2.13 5.41 0.56
N SER A 41 2.50 6.49 1.24
CA SER A 41 3.39 7.52 0.74
C SER A 41 4.27 8.07 1.86
N LYS A 42 5.49 8.52 1.53
CA LYS A 42 6.43 9.12 2.48
C LYS A 42 6.98 10.43 1.93
N PRO A 43 6.19 11.52 1.97
CA PRO A 43 6.65 12.84 1.54
C PRO A 43 7.74 13.35 2.49
N THR A 44 8.67 14.14 1.96
CA THR A 44 9.71 14.84 2.74
C THR A 44 9.60 16.34 2.51
N GLU A 45 10.31 17.15 3.29
CA GLU A 45 10.35 18.61 3.09
C GLU A 45 10.88 18.99 1.71
N GLN A 46 11.90 18.27 1.23
CA GLN A 46 12.45 18.46 -0.12
C GLN A 46 11.53 17.91 -1.21
N LYS A 47 10.65 16.98 -0.86
CA LYS A 47 9.76 16.29 -1.80
C LYS A 47 8.36 16.10 -1.22
N PRO A 48 7.53 17.15 -1.25
CA PRO A 48 6.17 17.10 -0.70
C PRO A 48 5.25 16.15 -1.49
N SER A 49 5.57 15.90 -2.77
CA SER A 49 4.92 14.87 -3.59
C SER A 49 5.94 13.77 -3.93
N PRO A 50 5.84 12.57 -3.33
CA PRO A 50 6.84 11.52 -3.49
C PRO A 50 6.87 10.95 -4.91
N ASP A 51 8.04 10.46 -5.34
CA ASP A 51 8.23 9.93 -6.71
C ASP A 51 7.36 8.71 -7.02
N ALA A 52 7.01 7.97 -5.97
CA ALA A 52 6.20 6.79 -6.05
C ALA A 52 5.40 6.59 -4.76
N VAL A 53 4.29 5.88 -4.90
CA VAL A 53 3.44 5.40 -3.80
C VAL A 53 3.26 3.89 -3.92
N ALA A 54 2.96 3.21 -2.81
CA ALA A 54 2.69 1.78 -2.79
C ALA A 54 1.20 1.55 -2.57
N HIS A 55 0.57 0.67 -3.36
CA HIS A 55 -0.84 0.33 -3.18
C HIS A 55 -0.98 -1.09 -2.65
N TYR A 56 -1.44 -1.23 -1.41
CA TYR A 56 -1.73 -2.55 -0.85
C TYR A 56 -3.24 -2.74 -0.79
N THR A 57 -3.67 -3.99 -0.83
CA THR A 57 -5.09 -4.34 -0.69
C THR A 57 -5.27 -5.14 0.58
N PHE A 58 -5.92 -4.55 1.58
CA PHE A 58 -6.27 -5.21 2.82
C PHE A 58 -7.55 -6.00 2.65
N VAL A 59 -7.58 -7.21 3.20
CA VAL A 59 -8.72 -8.12 3.12
C VAL A 59 -9.32 -8.25 4.52
N THR A 60 -10.63 -8.00 4.63
CA THR A 60 -11.39 -8.16 5.87
C THR A 60 -12.31 -9.36 5.82
N LYS A 61 -12.53 -10.01 6.96
CA LYS A 61 -13.50 -11.11 7.07
C LYS A 61 -14.94 -10.59 7.07
N GLU A 62 -15.77 -11.11 6.18
CA GLU A 62 -17.18 -10.72 5.94
C GLU A 62 -18.01 -10.51 7.20
N THR A 63 -17.89 -11.43 8.16
CA THR A 63 -18.79 -11.49 9.32
C THR A 63 -18.33 -10.67 10.53
N SER A 64 -17.06 -10.30 10.61
CA SER A 64 -16.49 -9.65 11.80
C SER A 64 -15.86 -8.29 11.50
N GLY A 65 -15.66 -7.95 10.23
CA GLY A 65 -14.87 -6.80 9.82
C GLY A 65 -13.40 -6.90 10.22
N ARG A 66 -12.92 -7.99 10.84
CA ARG A 66 -11.53 -8.15 11.24
C ARG A 66 -10.63 -8.19 10.01
N VAL A 67 -9.53 -7.45 10.04
CA VAL A 67 -8.50 -7.51 9.00
C VAL A 67 -7.78 -8.87 9.07
N GLU A 68 -7.85 -9.63 7.98
CA GLU A 68 -7.25 -10.96 7.86
C GLU A 68 -5.81 -10.88 7.36
N GLY A 69 -5.55 -9.97 6.42
CA GLY A 69 -4.28 -9.88 5.73
C GLY A 69 -4.23 -8.74 4.74
N PHE A 70 -3.14 -8.66 4.00
CA PHE A 70 -2.95 -7.72 2.92
C PHE A 70 -2.24 -8.35 1.72
N LYS A 71 -2.50 -7.82 0.53
CA LYS A 71 -1.78 -8.12 -0.70
C LYS A 71 -0.90 -6.94 -1.07
N VAL A 72 0.31 -7.24 -1.50
CA VAL A 72 1.24 -6.24 -2.05
C VAL A 72 0.85 -5.97 -3.51
N GLU A 73 1.08 -4.75 -3.99
CA GLU A 73 0.82 -4.39 -5.39
C GLU A 73 1.48 -5.38 -6.37
N ASN A 74 0.70 -5.88 -7.34
CA ASN A 74 1.14 -6.85 -8.34
C ASN A 74 1.60 -8.21 -7.77
N ASP A 75 1.36 -8.48 -6.48
CA ASP A 75 1.61 -9.78 -5.85
C ASP A 75 0.27 -10.51 -5.64
N PRO A 76 0.07 -11.72 -6.20
CA PRO A 76 -1.14 -12.49 -5.98
C PRO A 76 -1.26 -13.02 -4.53
N HIS A 77 -0.15 -13.10 -3.79
CA HIS A 77 -0.09 -13.70 -2.47
C HIS A 77 -0.78 -12.83 -1.40
N LEU A 78 -1.56 -13.49 -0.54
CA LEU A 78 -2.17 -12.88 0.64
C LEU A 78 -1.28 -13.09 1.85
N PHE A 79 -0.69 -12.02 2.36
CA PHE A 79 0.06 -12.02 3.61
C PHE A 79 -0.94 -11.99 4.77
N ARG A 80 -1.19 -13.15 5.38
CA ARG A 80 -2.11 -13.29 6.50
C ARG A 80 -1.45 -12.77 7.79
N LEU A 81 -2.14 -11.91 8.52
CA LEU A 81 -1.63 -11.34 9.78
C LEU A 81 -1.49 -12.39 10.89
N SER A 82 -2.15 -13.54 10.77
CA SER A 82 -1.98 -14.69 11.66
C SER A 82 -0.67 -15.45 11.42
N GLU A 83 -0.04 -15.27 10.27
CA GLU A 83 1.14 -16.03 9.83
C GLU A 83 2.39 -15.16 9.79
N ILE A 84 2.24 -13.89 9.38
CA ILE A 84 3.35 -12.97 9.17
C ILE A 84 3.02 -11.62 9.80
N SER A 85 3.94 -11.11 10.64
CA SER A 85 3.86 -9.74 11.14
C SER A 85 4.17 -8.74 10.04
N PHE A 86 3.38 -7.67 9.96
CA PHE A 86 3.64 -6.56 9.05
C PHE A 86 5.03 -5.95 9.32
N GLN A 87 5.77 -5.66 8.25
CA GLN A 87 7.05 -4.98 8.32
C GLN A 87 7.06 -3.82 7.34
N GLU A 88 7.26 -2.59 7.83
CA GLU A 88 7.27 -1.38 7.00
C GLU A 88 8.26 -1.48 5.83
N LYS A 89 9.37 -2.20 5.99
CA LYS A 89 10.36 -2.46 4.92
C LYS A 89 9.79 -3.11 3.66
N MET A 90 8.61 -3.74 3.74
CA MET A 90 7.90 -4.24 2.57
C MET A 90 7.46 -3.08 1.67
N ILE A 91 7.00 -1.97 2.25
CA ILE A 91 6.63 -0.76 1.51
C ILE A 91 7.87 -0.18 0.81
N ASP A 92 9.00 -0.07 1.52
CA ASP A 92 10.27 0.41 0.95
C ASP A 92 10.66 -0.40 -0.29
N ARG A 93 10.55 -1.74 -0.21
CA ARG A 93 10.84 -2.64 -1.33
C ARG A 93 9.91 -2.41 -2.51
N THR A 94 8.61 -2.27 -2.27
CA THR A 94 7.63 -1.96 -3.33
C THR A 94 7.99 -0.64 -4.03
N ILE A 95 8.27 0.41 -3.27
CA ILE A 95 8.66 1.72 -3.82
C ILE A 95 9.96 1.63 -4.61
N LYS A 96 10.99 0.99 -4.06
CA LYS A 96 12.29 0.82 -4.72
C LYS A 96 12.15 0.08 -6.05
N LEU A 97 11.34 -0.98 -6.10
CA LEU A 97 11.08 -1.73 -7.33
C LEU A 97 10.44 -0.82 -8.39
N LYS A 98 9.40 -0.05 -8.03
CA LYS A 98 8.76 0.88 -8.97
C LYS A 98 9.71 1.91 -9.53
N LEU A 99 10.53 2.53 -8.68
CA LEU A 99 11.51 3.52 -9.11
C LEU A 99 12.57 2.92 -10.02
N ASN A 100 13.02 1.69 -9.72
CA ASN A 100 13.96 0.98 -10.57
C ASN A 100 13.37 0.63 -11.93
N VAL A 101 12.12 0.15 -11.98
CA VAL A 101 11.40 -0.13 -13.22
C VAL A 101 11.23 1.14 -14.04
N ARG A 102 10.80 2.25 -13.42
CA ARG A 102 10.70 3.55 -14.08
C ARG A 102 12.05 3.97 -14.70
N ARG A 103 13.13 3.94 -13.93
CA ARG A 103 14.48 4.28 -14.42
C ARG A 103 14.96 3.37 -15.56
N PHE A 104 14.58 2.10 -15.53
CA PHE A 104 14.87 1.17 -16.62
C PHE A 104 14.10 1.54 -17.89
N LEU A 105 12.79 1.79 -17.76
CA LEU A 105 11.94 2.18 -18.88
C LEU A 105 12.33 3.55 -19.46
N GLU A 106 12.73 4.52 -18.64
CA GLU A 106 13.23 5.82 -19.11
C GLU A 106 14.48 5.67 -20.00
N LYS A 107 15.31 4.65 -19.76
CA LYS A 107 16.50 4.35 -20.59
C LYS A 107 16.16 3.55 -21.84
N MET A 108 15.32 2.54 -21.72
CA MET A 108 15.02 1.59 -22.80
C MET A 108 13.96 2.09 -23.76
N GLU A 109 12.97 2.81 -23.24
CA GLU A 109 11.80 3.28 -23.96
C GLU A 109 11.51 4.76 -23.63
N PRO A 110 12.45 5.69 -23.91
CA PRO A 110 12.32 7.09 -23.53
C PRO A 110 11.06 7.76 -24.08
N ARG A 111 10.52 7.24 -25.20
CA ARG A 111 9.27 7.71 -25.83
C ARG A 111 8.04 7.59 -24.92
N LEU A 112 8.04 6.69 -23.94
CA LEU A 112 6.95 6.56 -22.97
C LEU A 112 6.88 7.75 -21.99
N PHE A 113 7.93 8.57 -21.93
CA PHE A 113 8.06 9.66 -20.95
C PHE A 113 8.20 11.05 -21.60
N THR A 114 8.33 11.13 -22.93
CA THR A 114 8.50 12.40 -23.67
C THR A 114 7.23 12.94 -24.33
N GLN A 115 6.04 12.41 -24.01
CA GLN A 115 4.78 13.03 -24.42
C GLN A 115 4.41 14.16 -23.45
N LEU A 116 4.94 15.35 -23.73
CA LEU A 116 4.37 16.65 -23.37
C LEU A 116 4.10 17.44 -24.65
#